data_AF-A0A3D3T388-F1
#
_entry.id   AF-A0A3D3T388-F1
#
_cell.length_a   1.000
_cell.length_b   1.000
_cell.length_c   1.000
_cell.angle_alpha   90.00
_cell.angle_beta   90.00
_cell.angle_gamma   90.00
#
_symmetry.space_group_name_H-M   'P 1'
#
loop_
_entity.id
_entity.type
_entity.pdbx_description
1 polymer ?
#
loop_
_entity_poly.entity_id
_entity_poly.type
_entity_poly.pdbx_seq_one_letter_code
_entity_poly.pdbx_strand_id
1 'polypeptide(L)'
;MELSTSLFLIGKIIPYFLINQIQIILMLAIGRFGVPLLGGQALEVNGPFEGLIVMGAVVSLAAISFALLISAFSKTTEMSTTTGGMINIVFGAIGGIMVPKFVMPEAMQSLTQISPMAWGLEGFLGIILHGQRIQTILPEILLLVTFAATCLLITILKLNKSYG
;
A
#
# COMPACT_ATOMS: atom_id res chain seq x y z
N MET A 1 18.75 21.95 17.85
CA MET A 1 17.27 21.96 18.00
C MET A 1 16.80 20.54 17.71
N GLU A 2 16.76 19.70 18.74
CA GLU A 2 16.38 18.29 18.61
C GLU A 2 14.86 18.22 18.42
N LEU A 3 14.42 18.26 17.17
CA LEU A 3 13.04 17.91 16.86
C LEU A 3 12.86 16.45 17.24
N SER A 4 11.88 16.16 18.11
CA SER A 4 11.47 14.80 18.43
C SER A 4 11.30 14.02 17.12
N THR A 5 11.96 12.85 17.00
CA THR A 5 11.92 11.98 15.81
C THR A 5 10.48 11.74 15.33
N SER A 6 9.52 11.69 16.26
CA SER A 6 8.09 11.58 15.99
C SER A 6 7.53 12.77 15.21
N LEU A 7 7.91 14.01 15.55
CA LEU A 7 7.44 15.22 14.86
C LEU A 7 7.97 15.28 13.42
N PHE A 8 9.22 14.87 13.21
CA PHE A 8 9.80 14.74 11.87
C PHE A 8 9.07 13.70 11.01
N LEU A 9 8.75 12.53 11.58
CA LEU A 9 8.02 11.48 10.87
C LEU A 9 6.59 11.90 10.53
N ILE A 10 5.86 12.50 11.48
CA ILE A 10 4.50 13.01 11.26
C ILE A 10 4.48 14.05 10.15
N GLY A 11 5.48 14.94 10.11
CA GLY A 11 5.64 15.94 9.06
C GLY A 11 5.80 15.37 7.65
N LYS A 12 6.22 14.11 7.52
CA LYS A 12 6.27 13.39 6.23
C LYS A 12 5.01 12.57 5.97
N ILE A 13 4.50 11.87 6.98
CA ILE A 13 3.38 10.94 6.81
C ILE A 13 2.13 11.68 6.32
N ILE A 14 1.80 12.84 6.90
CA ILE A 14 0.57 13.56 6.55
C ILE A 14 0.56 14.01 5.08
N PRO A 15 1.58 14.73 4.55
CA PRO A 15 1.61 15.10 3.13
C PRO A 15 1.53 13.91 2.18
N TYR A 16 2.33 12.86 2.40
CA TYR A 16 2.31 11.69 1.51
C TYR A 16 1.01 10.91 1.60
N PHE A 17 0.36 10.89 2.77
CA PHE A 17 -0.95 10.29 2.91
C PHE A 17 -1.99 11.00 2.05
N LEU A 18 -2.03 12.34 2.09
CA LEU A 18 -2.93 13.13 1.26
C LEU A 18 -2.68 12.90 -0.24
N ILE A 19 -1.40 12.85 -0.65
CA ILE A 19 -1.03 12.55 -2.04
C ILE A 19 -1.57 11.17 -2.46
N ASN A 20 -1.41 10.15 -1.62
CA ASN A 20 -1.91 8.81 -1.92
C ASN A 20 -3.45 8.77 -2.02
N GLN A 21 -4.16 9.50 -1.15
CA GLN A 21 -5.63 9.59 -1.24
C GLN A 21 -6.07 10.25 -2.55
N ILE A 22 -5.43 11.36 -2.93
CA ILE A 22 -5.69 12.02 -4.21
C ILE A 22 -5.41 11.06 -5.36
N GLN A 23 -4.28 10.34 -5.33
CA GLN A 23 -3.92 9.36 -6.35
C GLN A 23 -4.99 8.26 -6.48
N ILE A 24 -5.48 7.69 -5.38
CA ILE A 24 -6.54 6.66 -5.41
C ILE A 24 -7.82 7.22 -6.03
N ILE A 25 -8.25 8.41 -5.63
CA ILE A 25 -9.44 9.07 -6.20
C ILE A 25 -9.27 9.27 -7.71
N LEU A 26 -8.10 9.74 -8.15
CA LEU A 26 -7.81 9.91 -9.57
C LEU A 26 -7.80 8.57 -10.32
N MET A 27 -7.24 7.50 -9.74
CA MET A 27 -7.26 6.17 -10.37
C MET A 27 -8.69 5.65 -10.54
N LEU A 28 -9.54 5.80 -9.52
CA LEU A 28 -10.95 5.42 -9.60
C LEU A 28 -11.72 6.28 -10.63
N ALA A 29 -11.45 7.58 -10.67
CA ALA A 29 -12.05 8.49 -11.64
C ALA A 29 -11.64 8.13 -13.08
N ILE A 30 -10.37 7.81 -13.32
CA ILE A 30 -9.89 7.33 -14.62
C ILE A 30 -10.57 5.99 -14.97
N GLY A 31 -10.72 5.07 -14.02
CA GLY A 31 -11.44 3.82 -14.23
C GLY A 31 -12.91 4.02 -14.61
N ARG A 32 -13.60 4.95 -13.94
CA ARG A 32 -15.04 5.20 -14.15
C ARG A 32 -15.35 6.02 -15.40
N PHE A 33 -14.54 7.05 -15.67
CA PHE A 33 -14.79 8.05 -16.71
C PHE A 33 -13.79 7.99 -17.85
N GLY A 34 -12.52 7.70 -17.58
CA GLY A 34 -11.46 7.65 -18.60
C GLY A 34 -11.52 6.39 -19.47
N VAL A 35 -11.62 5.21 -18.86
CA VAL A 35 -11.66 3.92 -19.59
C VAL A 35 -12.81 3.84 -20.61
N PRO A 36 -14.05 4.29 -20.31
CA PRO A 36 -15.13 4.32 -21.30
C PRO A 36 -14.87 5.20 -22.52
N LEU A 37 -14.16 6.31 -22.34
CA LEU A 37 -13.81 7.21 -23.45
C LEU A 37 -12.85 6.54 -24.45
N LEU A 38 -12.11 5.53 -24.00
CA LEU A 38 -11.21 4.72 -24.81
C LEU A 38 -11.88 3.45 -25.37
N GLY A 39 -13.18 3.27 -25.16
CA GLY A 39 -13.95 2.11 -25.62
C GLY A 39 -13.96 0.92 -24.67
N GLY A 40 -13.44 1.06 -23.45
CA GLY A 40 -13.52 0.02 -22.41
C GLY A 40 -14.82 0.07 -21.60
N GLN A 41 -15.05 -0.93 -20.75
CA GLN A 41 -16.17 -0.92 -19.80
C GLN A 41 -15.85 0.01 -18.63
N ALA A 42 -16.86 0.74 -18.15
CA ALA A 42 -16.70 1.62 -17.00
C ALA A 42 -16.45 0.81 -15.74
N LEU A 43 -15.55 1.30 -14.88
CA LEU A 43 -15.39 0.74 -13.54
C LEU A 43 -16.69 0.94 -12.73
N GLU A 44 -17.35 -0.15 -12.38
CA GLU A 44 -18.47 -0.15 -11.44
C GLU A 44 -17.97 -0.62 -10.07
N VAL A 45 -18.27 0.16 -9.03
CA VAL A 45 -17.95 -0.19 -7.65
C VAL A 45 -19.19 -0.85 -7.07
N ASN A 46 -19.13 -2.16 -6.90
CA ASN A 46 -20.25 -2.94 -6.36
C ASN A 46 -20.37 -2.84 -4.84
N GLY A 47 -19.29 -2.48 -4.16
CA GLY A 47 -19.21 -2.45 -2.71
C GLY A 47 -19.45 -1.09 -2.07
N PRO A 48 -19.57 -1.08 -0.73
CA PRO A 48 -19.70 0.15 0.04
C PRO A 48 -18.50 1.10 -0.09
N PHE A 49 -18.78 2.41 -0.20
CA PHE A 49 -17.74 3.45 -0.27
C PHE A 49 -16.87 3.50 0.98
N GLU A 50 -17.41 3.19 2.17
CA GLU A 50 -16.62 3.14 3.39
C GLU A 50 -15.48 2.12 3.32
N GLY A 51 -15.70 1.01 2.61
CA GLY A 51 -14.66 0.00 2.38
C GLY A 51 -13.49 0.57 1.59
N LEU A 52 -13.76 1.33 0.53
CA LEU A 52 -12.71 1.96 -0.28
C LEU A 52 -11.89 2.97 0.50
N ILE A 53 -12.55 3.78 1.33
CA ILE A 53 -11.89 4.80 2.16
C ILE A 53 -10.95 4.13 3.18
N VAL A 54 -11.46 3.13 3.91
CA VAL A 54 -10.65 2.41 4.91
C VAL A 54 -9.49 1.68 4.24
N MET A 55 -9.76 0.95 3.16
CA MET A 55 -8.72 0.21 2.45
C MET A 55 -7.66 1.14 1.86
N GLY A 56 -8.09 2.24 1.23
CA GLY A 56 -7.19 3.26 0.70
C GLY A 56 -6.32 3.91 1.77
N ALA A 57 -6.87 4.19 2.94
CA ALA A 57 -6.11 4.74 4.07
C ALA A 57 -5.06 3.74 4.59
N VAL A 58 -5.45 2.49 4.77
CA VAL A 58 -4.57 1.44 5.32
C VAL A 58 -3.44 1.08 4.35
N VAL A 59 -3.73 0.95 3.05
CA VAL A 59 -2.69 0.75 2.00
C VAL A 59 -1.75 1.95 1.94
N SER A 60 -2.27 3.17 2.07
CA SER A 60 -1.44 4.38 2.08
C SER A 60 -0.48 4.39 3.27
N LEU A 61 -0.96 4.06 4.46
CA LEU A 61 -0.13 3.96 5.66
C LEU A 61 0.94 2.88 5.51
N ALA A 62 0.58 1.70 4.99
CA ALA A 62 1.54 0.62 4.73
C ALA A 62 2.64 1.05 3.75
N ALA A 63 2.27 1.67 2.63
CA ALA A 63 3.22 2.15 1.63
C ALA A 63 4.16 3.23 2.19
N ILE A 64 3.63 4.22 2.90
CA ILE A 64 4.44 5.30 3.50
C ILE A 64 5.39 4.75 4.56
N SER A 65 4.89 3.88 5.44
CA SER A 65 5.68 3.25 6.50
C SER A 65 6.85 2.44 5.92
N PHE A 66 6.58 1.71 4.83
CA PHE A 66 7.60 0.93 4.14
C PHE A 66 8.63 1.81 3.43
N ALA A 67 8.19 2.89 2.75
CA ALA A 67 9.09 3.85 2.14
C ALA A 67 10.00 4.54 3.18
N LEU A 68 9.44 4.89 4.34
CA LEU A 68 10.21 5.45 5.47
C LEU A 68 11.21 4.45 6.04
N LEU A 69 10.85 3.17 6.11
CA LEU A 69 11.77 2.11 6.51
C LEU A 69 12.96 2.03 5.56
N ILE A 70 12.71 1.92 4.25
CA ILE A 70 13.78 1.88 3.24
C ILE A 70 14.66 3.13 3.34
N SER A 71 14.05 4.30 3.49
CA SER A 71 14.77 5.57 3.63
C SER A 71 15.67 5.59 4.88
N ALA A 72 15.22 5.03 6.01
CA ALA A 72 16.00 4.98 7.25
C ALA A 72 17.22 4.04 7.20
N PHE A 73 17.22 3.07 6.28
CA PHE A 73 18.38 2.19 6.04
C PHE A 73 19.26 2.65 4.87
N SER A 74 18.78 3.60 4.07
CA SER A 74 19.50 4.10 2.90
C SER A 74 20.46 5.23 3.29
N LYS A 75 21.68 5.17 2.75
CA LYS A 75 22.69 6.23 2.97
C LYS A 75 22.53 7.41 2.01
N THR A 76 21.87 7.20 0.88
CA THR A 76 21.66 8.20 -0.17
C THR A 76 20.23 8.13 -0.69
N THR A 77 19.75 9.25 -1.24
CA THR A 77 18.44 9.32 -1.90
C THR A 77 18.38 8.34 -3.08
N GLU A 78 19.45 8.22 -3.85
CA GLU A 78 19.53 7.29 -4.98
C GLU A 78 19.41 5.82 -4.52
N MET A 79 20.09 5.43 -3.44
CA MET A 79 19.97 4.09 -2.87
C MET A 79 18.53 3.81 -2.39
N SER A 80 17.87 4.80 -1.79
CA SER A 80 16.48 4.67 -1.34
C SER A 80 15.53 4.46 -2.52
N THR A 81 15.68 5.24 -3.58
CA THR A 81 14.84 5.14 -4.78
C THR A 81 15.06 3.81 -5.51
N THR A 82 16.32 3.41 -5.71
CA THR A 82 16.67 2.16 -6.39
C THR A 82 16.20 0.95 -5.60
N THR A 83 16.47 0.92 -4.29
CA THR A 83 16.06 -0.20 -3.41
C THR A 83 14.54 -0.27 -3.31
N GLY A 84 13.87 0.88 -3.16
CA GLY A 84 12.41 0.99 -3.18
C GLY A 84 11.81 0.43 -4.46
N GLY A 85 12.33 0.85 -5.62
CA GLY A 85 11.88 0.36 -6.92
C GLY A 85 12.06 -1.15 -7.09
N MET A 86 13.23 -1.69 -6.72
CA MET A 86 13.51 -3.13 -6.81
C MET A 86 12.55 -3.95 -5.94
N ILE A 87 12.36 -3.57 -4.68
CA ILE A 87 11.46 -4.31 -3.79
C ILE A 87 10.00 -4.18 -4.26
N ASN A 88 9.61 -3.01 -4.75
CA ASN A 88 8.26 -2.78 -5.30
C ASN A 88 7.96 -3.71 -6.48
N ILE A 89 8.92 -3.94 -7.38
CA ILE A 89 8.77 -4.89 -8.49
C ILE A 89 8.62 -6.33 -7.98
N VAL A 90 9.46 -6.75 -7.03
CA VAL A 90 9.38 -8.09 -6.44
C VAL A 90 8.03 -8.31 -5.77
N PHE A 91 7.58 -7.35 -4.96
CA PHE A 91 6.26 -7.40 -4.33
C PHE A 91 5.12 -7.40 -5.36
N GLY A 92 5.25 -6.69 -6.47
CA GLY A 92 4.25 -6.68 -7.54
C GLY A 92 4.16 -8.01 -8.27
N ALA A 93 5.31 -8.66 -8.49
CA ALA A 93 5.39 -9.98 -9.12
C ALA A 93 4.75 -11.06 -8.25
N ILE A 94 5.09 -11.12 -6.97
CA ILE A 94 4.52 -12.11 -6.03
C ILE A 94 3.15 -11.71 -5.49
N GLY A 95 2.78 -10.43 -5.58
CA GLY A 95 1.59 -9.86 -4.96
C GLY A 95 0.31 -10.00 -5.79
N GLY A 96 0.35 -10.71 -6.92
CA GLY A 96 -0.83 -10.87 -7.77
C GLY A 96 -1.13 -9.70 -8.69
N ILE A 97 -0.35 -8.61 -8.64
CA ILE A 97 -0.58 -7.39 -9.43
C ILE A 97 -0.18 -7.60 -10.89
N MET A 98 0.98 -8.22 -11.15
CA MET A 98 1.46 -8.46 -12.52
C MET A 98 0.88 -9.73 -13.14
N VAL A 99 0.70 -10.77 -12.33
CA VAL A 99 0.17 -12.08 -12.74
C VAL A 99 -0.98 -12.41 -11.80
N PRO A 100 -2.20 -12.69 -12.30
CA PRO A 100 -3.31 -13.01 -11.41
C PRO A 100 -3.06 -14.29 -10.58
N LYS A 101 -3.47 -14.28 -9.30
CA LYS A 101 -3.24 -15.39 -8.37
C LYS A 101 -3.77 -16.74 -8.87
N PHE A 102 -4.89 -16.74 -9.60
CA PHE A 102 -5.52 -17.96 -10.13
C PHE A 102 -4.75 -18.62 -11.29
N VAL A 103 -3.79 -17.93 -11.91
CA VAL A 103 -2.90 -18.53 -12.93
C VAL A 103 -1.51 -18.86 -12.38
N MET A 104 -1.23 -18.56 -11.11
CA MET A 104 0.07 -18.82 -10.51
C MET A 104 0.26 -20.30 -10.14
N PRO A 105 1.50 -20.84 -10.20
CA PRO A 105 1.84 -22.13 -9.60
C PRO A 105 1.71 -22.13 -8.07
N GLU A 106 1.50 -23.28 -7.44
CA GLU A 106 1.25 -23.42 -5.98
C GLU A 106 2.31 -22.74 -5.09
N ALA A 107 3.59 -22.90 -5.44
CA ALA A 107 4.69 -22.28 -4.70
C ALA A 107 4.58 -20.74 -4.71
N MET A 108 4.18 -20.16 -5.82
CA MET A 108 4.04 -18.70 -5.97
C MET A 108 2.75 -18.20 -5.31
N GLN A 109 1.66 -18.98 -5.36
CA GLN A 109 0.44 -18.66 -4.62
C GLN A 109 0.70 -18.57 -3.11
N SER A 110 1.53 -19.45 -2.56
CA SER A 110 1.92 -19.41 -1.14
C SER A 110 2.66 -18.11 -0.80
N LEU A 111 3.50 -17.61 -1.70
CA LEU A 111 4.21 -16.34 -1.51
C LEU A 111 3.29 -15.12 -1.56
N THR A 112 2.14 -15.20 -2.23
CA THR A 112 1.17 -14.09 -2.22
C THR A 112 0.65 -13.82 -0.80
N GLN A 113 0.56 -14.84 0.05
CA GLN A 113 -0.02 -14.70 1.40
C GLN A 113 0.81 -13.84 2.35
N ILE A 114 2.09 -13.61 2.04
CA ILE A 114 3.00 -12.78 2.85
C ILE A 114 3.26 -11.39 2.23
N SER A 115 2.60 -11.07 1.11
CA SER A 115 2.85 -9.83 0.38
C SER A 115 1.84 -8.74 0.77
N PRO A 116 2.29 -7.56 1.26
CA PRO A 116 1.39 -6.44 1.52
C PRO A 116 0.67 -5.95 0.25
N MET A 117 1.28 -6.13 -0.93
CA MET A 117 0.61 -5.83 -2.20
C MET A 117 -0.55 -6.78 -2.49
N ALA A 118 -0.42 -8.07 -2.14
CA ALA A 118 -1.51 -9.03 -2.32
C ALA A 118 -2.69 -8.71 -1.39
N TRP A 119 -2.42 -8.41 -0.12
CA TRP A 119 -3.49 -8.02 0.82
C TRP A 119 -4.21 -6.75 0.36
N GLY A 120 -3.45 -5.77 -0.14
CA GLY A 120 -3.96 -4.56 -0.77
C GLY A 120 -4.89 -4.85 -1.95
N LEU A 121 -4.40 -5.68 -2.88
CA LEU A 121 -5.12 -6.07 -4.09
C LEU A 121 -6.39 -6.86 -3.77
N GLU A 122 -6.31 -7.88 -2.92
CA GLU A 122 -7.46 -8.72 -2.54
C GLU A 122 -8.54 -7.88 -1.84
N GLY A 123 -8.18 -6.96 -0.94
CA GLY A 123 -9.13 -6.05 -0.31
C GLY A 123 -9.84 -5.13 -1.31
N PHE A 124 -9.10 -4.54 -2.26
CA PHE A 124 -9.72 -3.71 -3.31
C PHE A 124 -10.60 -4.51 -4.26
N LEU A 125 -10.17 -5.70 -4.71
CA LEU A 125 -10.98 -6.56 -5.57
C LEU A 125 -12.25 -7.03 -4.84
N GLY A 126 -12.13 -7.37 -3.55
CA GLY A 126 -13.26 -7.72 -2.69
C GLY A 126 -14.33 -6.63 -2.66
N ILE A 127 -13.93 -5.37 -2.46
CA ILE A 127 -14.88 -4.24 -2.44
C ILE A 127 -15.41 -3.93 -3.83
N ILE A 128 -14.52 -3.73 -4.80
CA ILE A 128 -14.88 -3.20 -6.13
C ILE A 128 -15.65 -4.25 -6.93
N LEU A 129 -15.11 -5.46 -7.05
CA LEU A 129 -15.68 -6.50 -7.90
C LEU A 129 -16.74 -7.32 -7.17
N HIS A 130 -16.44 -7.76 -5.94
CA HIS A 130 -17.30 -8.71 -5.22
C HIS A 130 -18.34 -8.05 -4.30
N GLY A 131 -18.34 -6.72 -4.18
CA GLY A 131 -19.31 -5.99 -3.35
C GLY A 131 -19.17 -6.27 -1.84
N GLN A 132 -18.00 -6.71 -1.39
CA GLN A 132 -17.76 -7.09 0.00
C GLN A 132 -17.76 -5.88 0.94
N ARG A 133 -18.22 -6.11 2.17
CA ARG A 133 -18.19 -5.11 3.26
C ARG A 133 -16.86 -5.19 4.01
N ILE A 134 -16.57 -4.15 4.80
CA ILE A 134 -15.37 -4.04 5.66
C ILE A 134 -15.15 -5.29 6.53
N GLN A 135 -16.24 -5.88 7.04
CA GLN A 135 -16.17 -7.07 7.90
C GLN A 135 -15.51 -8.26 7.20
N THR A 136 -15.69 -8.40 5.89
CA THR A 136 -15.15 -9.51 5.10
C THR A 136 -13.67 -9.30 4.79
N ILE A 137 -13.25 -8.05 4.56
CA ILE A 137 -11.86 -7.69 4.24
C ILE A 137 -11.03 -7.28 5.47
N LEU A 138 -11.56 -7.57 6.66
CA LEU A 138 -10.91 -7.24 7.92
C LEU A 138 -9.55 -7.94 8.08
N PRO A 139 -9.36 -9.21 7.67
CA PRO A 139 -8.05 -9.87 7.73
C PRO A 139 -6.97 -9.10 6.96
N GLU A 140 -7.25 -8.63 5.75
CA GLU A 140 -6.33 -7.88 4.89
C GLU A 140 -5.99 -6.52 5.51
N ILE A 141 -7.00 -5.85 6.07
CA ILE A 141 -6.81 -4.60 6.82
C ILE A 141 -5.86 -4.81 8.00
N LEU A 142 -6.07 -5.87 8.79
CA LEU A 142 -5.25 -6.16 9.97
C LEU A 142 -3.80 -6.50 9.58
N LEU A 143 -3.61 -7.28 8.51
CA LEU A 143 -2.28 -7.61 7.99
C LEU A 143 -1.54 -6.36 7.51
N LEU A 144 -2.22 -5.44 6.82
CA LEU A 144 -1.62 -4.18 6.39
C LEU A 144 -1.32 -3.23 7.54
N VAL A 145 -2.21 -3.12 8.54
CA VAL A 145 -1.98 -2.29 9.73
C VAL A 145 -0.81 -2.82 10.54
N THR A 146 -0.73 -4.14 10.76
CA THR A 146 0.40 -4.76 11.45
C THR A 146 1.70 -4.58 10.69
N PHE A 147 1.69 -4.71 9.36
CA PHE A 147 2.83 -4.38 8.51
C PHE A 147 3.25 -2.91 8.64
N ALA A 148 2.32 -1.97 8.54
CA ALA A 148 2.60 -0.53 8.71
C ALA A 148 3.22 -0.24 10.08
N ALA A 149 2.64 -0.79 11.15
CA ALA A 149 3.11 -0.61 12.52
C ALA A 149 4.52 -1.19 12.72
N THR A 150 4.80 -2.39 12.19
CA THR A 150 6.13 -3.00 12.28
C THR A 150 7.18 -2.20 11.51
N CYS A 151 6.87 -1.74 10.30
CA CYS A 151 7.77 -0.88 9.53
C CYS A 151 8.08 0.43 10.28
N LEU A 152 7.05 1.13 10.78
CA LEU A 152 7.23 2.36 11.56
C LEU A 152 8.03 2.14 12.83
N LEU A 153 7.76 1.05 13.56
CA LEU A 153 8.49 0.72 14.78
C LEU A 153 9.98 0.54 14.48
N ILE A 154 10.33 -0.23 13.44
CA ILE A 154 11.73 -0.44 13.05
C ILE A 154 12.38 0.88 12.61
N THR A 155 11.66 1.72 11.85
CA THR A 155 12.12 3.06 11.47
C THR A 155 12.44 3.92 12.69
N ILE A 156 11.55 3.98 13.68
CA ILE A 156 11.74 4.77 14.90
C ILE A 156 12.94 4.27 15.69
N LEU A 157 13.06 2.94 15.90
CA LEU A 157 14.19 2.34 16.61
C LEU A 157 15.53 2.65 15.93
N LYS A 158 15.55 2.60 14.59
CA LYS A 158 16.75 2.90 13.80
C LYS A 158 17.15 4.37 13.90
N LEU A 159 16.19 5.29 13.85
CA LEU A 159 16.44 6.72 13.95
C LEU A 159 16.87 7.12 15.37
N ASN A 160 16.21 6.61 16.41
CA ASN A 160 16.58 6.90 17.79
C ASN A 160 18.02 6.49 18.11
N LYS A 161 18.48 5.35 17.59
CA LYS A 161 19.88 4.90 17.74
C LYS A 161 20.89 5.78 17.00
N SER A 162 20.46 6.54 16.00
CA SER A 162 21.34 7.40 15.20
C SER A 162 21.49 8.82 15.76
N TYR A 163 20.55 9.26 16.60
CA TYR A 163 20.52 10.60 17.19
C TYR A 163 20.74 10.60 18.72
N GLY A 164 20.79 9.44 19.35
CA GLY A 164 21.09 9.26 20.78
C GLY A 164 22.50 8.76 21.05
#